data_AF-A0A814NM22-F1
#
_entry.id   AF-A0A814NM22-F1
#
_cell.length_a   1.000
_cell.length_b   1.000
_cell.length_c   1.000
_cell.angle_alpha   90.00
_cell.angle_beta   90.00
_cell.angle_gamma   90.00
#
_symmetry.space_group_name_H-M   'P 1'
#
loop_
_entity.id
_entity.type
_entity.pdbx_description
1 polymer ?
#
loop_
_entity_poly.entity_id
_entity_poly.type
_entity_poly.pdbx_seq_one_letter_code
_entity_poly.pdbx_strand_id
1 'polypeptide(L)'
;MIIFIIMSPYPGLTRQYSITSLLTNGFYKVYDVFYDNYTLGSDFDRIKDQCSIYSILCAGCGSVDSDILDLVACANCYSVLTPTEQNKPVLVGEAYWYMTSPLSFGFSPNSTIYQNSADTFNSSDQFRLSWHFGQSAGGWRLGNLIDLNSNRNYKKYIFIRN
;
A
#
# COMPACT_ATOMS: atom_id res chain seq x y z
N MET A 1 -5.13 17.63 34.18
CA MET A 1 -5.77 17.47 32.85
C MET A 1 -5.10 16.31 32.16
N ILE A 2 -5.72 15.13 32.17
CA ILE A 2 -5.18 13.95 31.47
C ILE A 2 -5.55 14.13 29.99
N ILE A 3 -4.54 14.36 29.15
CA ILE A 3 -4.71 14.37 27.69
C ILE A 3 -4.87 12.91 27.29
N PHE A 4 -6.10 12.50 26.98
CA PHE A 4 -6.33 11.27 26.23
C PHE A 4 -5.85 11.53 24.80
N ILE A 5 -4.64 11.07 24.48
CA ILE A 5 -4.23 10.94 23.08
C ILE A 5 -5.08 9.79 22.54
N ILE A 6 -6.15 10.09 21.82
CA ILE A 6 -6.85 9.09 21.02
C ILE A 6 -5.88 8.72 19.90
N MET A 7 -5.07 7.68 20.12
CA MET A 7 -4.25 7.11 19.06
C MET A 7 -5.18 6.69 17.92
N SER A 8 -4.86 7.10 16.69
CA SER A 8 -5.57 6.60 15.51
C SER A 8 -5.59 5.07 15.56
N PRO A 9 -6.74 4.42 15.34
CA PRO A 9 -6.88 2.96 15.48
C PRO A 9 -6.24 2.19 14.31
N TYR A 10 -5.45 2.86 13.47
CA TYR A 10 -4.67 2.30 12.38
C TYR A 10 -3.45 3.20 12.10
N PRO A 11 -2.34 2.63 11.60
CA PRO A 11 -1.19 3.42 11.21
C PRO A 11 -1.58 4.31 10.01
N GLY A 12 -1.25 5.60 10.07
CA GLY A 12 -1.27 6.47 8.89
C GLY A 12 -0.14 6.05 7.94
N LEU A 13 0.75 6.96 7.55
CA LEU A 13 1.97 6.58 6.81
C LEU A 13 3.10 6.27 7.79
N THR A 14 3.54 5.02 7.88
CA THR A 14 4.59 4.65 8.83
C THR A 14 5.45 3.46 8.38
N ARG A 15 6.54 3.23 9.10
CA ARG A 15 7.47 2.12 8.92
C ARG A 15 7.51 1.25 10.17
N GLN A 16 7.97 0.01 9.99
CA GLN A 16 8.19 -0.94 11.09
C GLN A 16 6.93 -1.18 11.93
N TYR A 17 5.82 -1.50 11.26
CA TYR A 17 4.53 -1.73 11.91
C TYR A 17 4.19 -3.22 11.99
N SER A 18 3.68 -3.69 13.14
CA SER A 18 3.36 -5.10 13.34
C SER A 18 2.06 -5.51 12.64
N ILE A 19 2.12 -6.60 11.88
CA ILE A 19 0.95 -7.29 11.30
C ILE A 19 0.03 -7.75 12.41
N THR A 20 0.57 -8.38 13.47
CA THR A 20 -0.21 -8.78 14.65
C THR A 20 -0.97 -7.60 15.23
N SER A 21 -0.35 -6.41 15.29
CA SER A 21 -1.04 -5.20 15.75
C SER A 21 -2.21 -4.79 14.84
N LEU A 22 -2.08 -4.88 13.52
CA LEU A 22 -3.23 -4.67 12.61
C LEU A 22 -4.35 -5.67 12.91
N LEU A 23 -4.02 -6.96 13.01
CA LEU A 23 -4.99 -8.03 13.23
C LEU A 23 -5.74 -7.87 14.57
N THR A 24 -5.03 -7.55 15.65
CA THR A 24 -5.65 -7.26 16.95
C THR A 24 -6.55 -6.03 16.91
N ASN A 25 -6.29 -5.06 16.03
CA ASN A 25 -7.13 -3.88 15.82
C ASN A 25 -8.29 -4.11 14.83
N GLY A 26 -8.63 -5.37 14.54
CA GLY A 26 -9.80 -5.77 13.77
C GLY A 26 -9.58 -5.80 12.26
N PHE A 27 -8.35 -5.60 11.79
CA PHE A 27 -8.04 -5.81 10.38
C PHE A 27 -7.96 -7.30 10.06
N TYR A 28 -8.31 -7.67 8.83
CA TYR A 28 -8.06 -9.00 8.28
C TYR A 28 -7.33 -8.86 6.95
N LYS A 29 -6.52 -9.87 6.63
CA LYS A 29 -5.69 -9.89 5.42
C LYS A 29 -6.53 -10.30 4.21
N VAL A 30 -6.48 -9.53 3.14
CA VAL A 30 -7.21 -9.80 1.88
C VAL A 30 -6.29 -9.95 0.67
N TYR A 31 -5.03 -9.54 0.79
CA TYR A 31 -4.00 -9.73 -0.22
C TYR A 31 -2.68 -10.07 0.47
N ASP A 32 -2.03 -11.14 0.03
CA ASP A 32 -0.78 -11.69 0.57
C ASP A 32 -0.08 -12.45 -0.55
N VAL A 33 0.81 -11.77 -1.26
CA VAL A 33 1.54 -12.37 -2.39
C VAL A 33 2.97 -11.88 -2.39
N PHE A 34 3.87 -12.62 -3.03
CA PHE A 34 5.24 -12.16 -3.21
C PHE A 34 5.30 -10.96 -4.15
N TYR A 35 6.41 -10.24 -4.09
CA TYR A 35 6.67 -9.16 -5.03
C TYR A 35 6.75 -9.65 -6.47
N ASP A 36 7.15 -10.90 -6.75
CA ASP A 36 7.18 -11.46 -8.11
C ASP A 36 5.80 -11.69 -8.75
N ASN A 37 4.73 -11.74 -7.94
CA ASN A 37 3.36 -11.91 -8.43
C ASN A 37 2.86 -10.63 -9.14
N TYR A 38 2.23 -10.79 -10.31
CA TYR A 38 1.59 -9.69 -11.02
C TYR A 38 0.31 -9.26 -10.31
N THR A 39 0.02 -7.96 -10.31
CA THR A 39 -1.24 -7.41 -9.78
C THR A 39 -2.18 -7.10 -10.93
N LEU A 40 -3.33 -7.75 -10.98
CA LEU A 40 -4.33 -7.61 -12.04
C LEU A 40 -5.53 -6.76 -11.57
N GLY A 41 -6.33 -6.26 -12.53
CA GLY A 41 -7.59 -5.56 -12.24
C GLY A 41 -8.51 -6.38 -11.34
N SER A 42 -8.66 -7.66 -11.66
CA SER A 42 -9.48 -8.61 -10.89
C SER A 42 -9.05 -8.77 -9.43
N ASP A 43 -7.78 -8.52 -9.11
CA ASP A 43 -7.32 -8.57 -7.72
C ASP A 43 -7.90 -7.39 -6.94
N PHE A 44 -7.85 -6.18 -7.51
CA PHE A 44 -8.42 -5.00 -6.86
C PHE A 44 -9.95 -4.99 -6.89
N ASP A 45 -10.59 -5.55 -7.91
CA ASP A 45 -12.06 -5.74 -7.91
C ASP A 45 -12.48 -6.59 -6.70
N ARG A 46 -11.82 -7.75 -6.49
CA ARG A 46 -12.08 -8.63 -5.35
C ARG A 46 -11.80 -7.97 -4.00
N ILE A 47 -10.76 -7.15 -3.90
CA ILE A 47 -10.45 -6.40 -2.68
C ILE A 47 -11.51 -5.33 -2.43
N LYS A 48 -11.93 -4.61 -3.48
CA LYS A 48 -12.94 -3.56 -3.38
C LYS A 48 -14.31 -4.09 -2.98
N ASP A 49 -14.65 -5.31 -3.41
CA ASP A 49 -15.88 -6.02 -3.00
C ASP A 49 -15.95 -6.28 -1.49
N GLN A 50 -14.81 -6.28 -0.78
CA GLN A 50 -14.76 -6.41 0.68
C GLN A 50 -14.94 -5.07 1.42
N CYS A 51 -14.96 -3.95 0.69
CA CYS A 51 -14.99 -2.62 1.27
C CYS A 51 -16.40 -2.03 1.40
N SER A 52 -16.62 -1.35 2.51
CA SER A 52 -17.71 -0.39 2.74
C SER A 52 -17.16 1.04 2.70
N ILE A 53 -18.05 2.03 2.60
CA ILE A 53 -17.65 3.46 2.61
C ILE A 53 -16.95 3.87 3.92
N TYR A 54 -17.06 3.07 4.98
CA TYR A 54 -16.43 3.29 6.28
C TYR A 54 -15.18 2.43 6.49
N SER A 55 -14.91 1.49 5.57
CA SER A 55 -13.78 0.57 5.72
C SER A 55 -12.45 1.28 5.57
N ILE A 56 -11.46 0.80 6.33
CA ILE A 56 -10.07 1.24 6.24
C ILE A 56 -9.27 0.16 5.53
N LEU A 57 -8.46 0.56 4.56
CA LEU A 57 -7.51 -0.28 3.87
C LEU A 57 -6.10 0.09 4.32
N CYS A 58 -5.28 -0.91 4.63
CA CYS A 58 -3.84 -0.77 4.85
C CYS A 58 -3.10 -1.51 3.74
N ALA A 59 -2.34 -0.78 2.91
CA ALA A 59 -1.41 -1.38 1.96
C ALA A 59 0.00 -1.32 2.55
N GLY A 60 0.71 -2.45 2.54
CA GLY A 60 2.03 -2.53 3.12
C GLY A 60 2.89 -3.61 2.50
N CYS A 61 4.15 -3.64 2.91
CA CYS A 61 5.11 -4.64 2.48
C CYS A 61 6.09 -4.93 3.62
N GLY A 62 6.60 -6.16 3.65
CA GLY A 62 7.63 -6.60 4.58
C GLY A 62 8.33 -7.85 4.08
N SER A 63 9.41 -8.21 4.76
CA SER A 63 10.16 -9.44 4.51
C SER A 63 9.29 -10.68 4.70
N VAL A 64 9.60 -11.75 3.96
CA VAL A 64 8.99 -13.07 4.21
C VAL A 64 9.24 -13.51 5.66
N ASP A 65 8.24 -14.18 6.24
CA ASP A 65 8.27 -14.72 7.61
C ASP A 65 8.47 -13.68 8.74
N SER A 66 8.26 -12.40 8.46
CA SER A 66 8.28 -11.32 9.45
C SER A 66 6.86 -10.92 9.88
N ASP A 67 6.68 -10.63 11.18
CA ASP A 67 5.49 -9.92 11.68
C ASP A 67 5.57 -8.41 11.40
N ILE A 68 6.70 -7.90 10.92
CA ILE A 68 6.91 -6.47 10.71
C ILE A 68 6.71 -6.11 9.24
N LEU A 69 5.79 -5.18 9.00
CA LEU A 69 5.69 -4.41 7.77
C LEU A 69 6.78 -3.34 7.79
N ASP A 70 7.68 -3.40 6.81
CA ASP A 70 8.75 -2.43 6.64
C ASP A 70 8.21 -1.03 6.29
N LEU A 71 7.07 -0.99 5.59
CA LEU A 71 6.34 0.21 5.23
C LEU A 71 4.84 -0.14 5.10
N VAL A 72 3.99 0.74 5.62
CA VAL A 72 2.54 0.63 5.51
C VAL A 72 1.92 2.02 5.45
N ALA A 73 0.85 2.15 4.67
CA ALA A 73 -0.05 3.28 4.72
C ALA A 73 -1.49 2.79 4.86
N CYS A 74 -2.28 3.43 5.73
CA CYS A 74 -3.71 3.17 5.80
C CYS A 74 -4.56 4.40 5.57
N ALA A 75 -5.67 4.21 4.88
CA ALA A 75 -6.67 5.24 4.62
C ALA A 75 -8.02 4.61 4.27
N ASN A 76 -9.04 5.44 3.97
CA ASN A 76 -10.35 4.95 3.55
C ASN A 76 -10.24 4.03 2.32
N CYS A 77 -10.84 2.84 2.39
CA CYS A 77 -10.68 1.83 1.35
C CYS A 77 -11.20 2.29 -0.03
N TYR A 78 -12.41 2.85 -0.10
CA TYR A 78 -12.99 3.28 -1.37
C TYR A 78 -12.14 4.36 -2.04
N SER A 79 -11.65 5.33 -1.25
CA SER A 79 -10.80 6.41 -1.75
C SER A 79 -9.46 5.90 -2.27
N VAL A 80 -8.83 4.93 -1.58
CA VAL A 80 -7.57 4.32 -2.03
C VAL A 80 -7.75 3.52 -3.32
N LEU A 81 -8.87 2.81 -3.46
CA LEU A 81 -9.20 1.98 -4.63
C LEU A 81 -10.01 2.75 -5.69
N THR A 82 -9.83 4.08 -5.75
CA THR A 82 -10.36 4.92 -6.81
C THR A 82 -9.27 5.12 -7.87
N PRO A 83 -9.54 4.83 -9.16
CA PRO A 83 -8.58 5.04 -10.22
C PRO A 83 -8.08 6.49 -10.28
N THR A 84 -6.78 6.66 -10.50
CA THR A 84 -6.13 7.96 -10.63
C THR A 84 -5.59 8.17 -12.04
N GLU A 85 -5.44 9.43 -12.45
CA GLU A 85 -4.68 9.77 -13.66
C GLU A 85 -3.17 9.58 -13.41
N GLN A 86 -2.42 9.34 -14.49
CA GLN A 86 -0.96 9.20 -14.42
C GLN A 86 -0.31 10.45 -13.81
N ASN A 87 0.59 10.24 -12.84
CA ASN A 87 1.33 11.28 -12.10
C ASN A 87 0.45 12.26 -11.30
N LYS A 88 -0.82 11.89 -11.03
CA LYS A 88 -1.75 12.70 -10.24
C LYS A 88 -2.26 11.90 -9.04
N PRO A 89 -1.39 11.61 -8.04
CA PRO A 89 -1.84 10.94 -6.85
C PRO A 89 -2.74 11.88 -6.03
N VAL A 90 -3.63 11.28 -5.24
CA VAL A 90 -4.59 12.01 -4.41
C VAL A 90 -4.21 11.83 -2.94
N LEU A 91 -4.22 12.92 -2.17
CA LEU A 91 -4.02 12.85 -0.73
C LEU A 91 -5.23 12.16 -0.08
N VAL A 92 -5.01 11.00 0.54
CA VAL A 92 -6.02 10.27 1.31
C VAL A 92 -5.40 9.83 2.63
N GLY A 93 -5.94 10.34 3.74
CA GLY A 93 -5.29 10.18 5.05
C GLY A 93 -3.97 10.95 5.09
N GLU A 94 -2.87 10.24 5.34
CA GLU A 94 -1.53 10.82 5.50
C GLU A 94 -0.58 10.53 4.31
N ALA A 95 -1.09 9.92 3.23
CA ALA A 95 -0.27 9.59 2.06
C ALA A 95 -0.96 10.00 0.76
N TYR A 96 -0.15 10.21 -0.27
CA TYR A 96 -0.60 10.45 -1.63
C TYR A 96 -0.73 9.11 -2.35
N TRP A 97 -1.96 8.69 -2.59
CA TRP A 97 -2.29 7.39 -3.17
C TRP A 97 -2.49 7.49 -4.68
N TYR A 98 -2.14 6.42 -5.37
CA TYR A 98 -2.38 6.27 -6.80
C TYR A 98 -2.76 4.82 -7.14
N MET A 99 -3.69 4.69 -8.07
CA MET A 99 -4.14 3.43 -8.65
C MET A 99 -4.37 3.66 -10.15
N THR A 100 -3.31 3.50 -10.95
CA THR A 100 -3.33 3.81 -12.38
C THR A 100 -3.02 2.55 -13.17
N SER A 101 -4.01 1.98 -13.86
CA SER A 101 -3.79 0.87 -14.82
C SER A 101 -3.49 1.43 -16.20
N PRO A 102 -2.55 0.86 -16.99
CA PRO A 102 -1.70 -0.31 -16.71
C PRO A 102 -0.31 0.09 -16.20
N LEU A 103 -0.23 0.93 -15.16
CA LEU A 103 1.03 1.45 -14.62
C LEU A 103 1.26 0.87 -13.22
N SER A 104 0.79 1.54 -12.17
CA SER A 104 1.11 1.17 -10.80
C SER A 104 0.03 1.53 -9.79
N PHE A 105 0.06 0.78 -8.70
CA PHE A 105 -0.65 1.06 -7.46
C PHE A 105 0.38 1.35 -6.36
N GLY A 106 0.08 2.29 -5.47
CA GLY A 106 0.95 2.57 -4.34
C GLY A 106 0.67 3.91 -3.67
N PHE A 107 1.67 4.37 -2.93
CA PHE A 107 1.60 5.64 -2.21
C PHE A 107 2.97 6.31 -2.04
N SER A 108 2.93 7.61 -1.77
CA SER A 108 4.10 8.45 -1.50
C SER A 108 3.85 9.44 -0.36
N PRO A 109 4.91 9.96 0.30
CA PRO A 109 4.76 10.97 1.36
C PRO A 109 4.45 12.38 0.81
N ASN A 110 4.52 12.57 -0.51
CA ASN A 110 4.24 13.84 -1.18
C ASN A 110 3.61 13.60 -2.55
N SER A 111 3.06 14.67 -3.16
CA SER A 111 2.32 14.62 -4.42
C SER A 111 3.16 14.30 -5.65
N THR A 112 4.49 14.40 -5.57
CA THR A 112 5.37 14.16 -6.71
C THR A 112 5.67 12.67 -6.84
N ILE A 113 5.25 12.08 -7.96
CA ILE A 113 5.55 10.71 -8.39
C ILE A 113 5.89 10.74 -9.89
N TYR A 114 6.66 9.75 -10.36
CA TYR A 114 6.93 9.55 -11.79
C TYR A 114 6.57 8.13 -12.20
N GLN A 115 5.33 7.94 -12.63
CA GLN A 115 4.80 6.70 -13.19
C GLN A 115 5.22 6.57 -14.65
N ASN A 116 6.34 5.88 -14.89
CA ASN A 116 6.57 5.24 -16.18
C ASN A 116 5.73 3.95 -16.20
N SER A 117 6.31 2.82 -15.78
CA SER A 117 5.56 1.61 -15.40
C SER A 117 5.34 1.50 -13.89
N ALA A 118 6.09 2.25 -13.07
CA ALA A 118 5.93 2.37 -11.63
C ALA A 118 6.45 3.73 -11.15
N ASP A 119 6.24 4.09 -9.88
CA ASP A 119 6.78 5.32 -9.30
C ASP A 119 8.31 5.26 -9.12
N THR A 120 9.03 5.90 -10.03
CA THR A 120 10.49 6.00 -10.02
C THR A 120 11.01 7.26 -9.35
N PHE A 121 10.15 8.14 -8.84
CA PHE A 121 10.60 9.39 -8.24
C PHE A 121 11.32 9.15 -6.90
N ASN A 122 12.47 9.81 -6.73
CA ASN A 122 13.28 9.80 -5.51
C ASN A 122 13.55 8.38 -4.96
N SER A 123 14.51 7.67 -5.55
CA SER A 123 14.86 6.30 -5.17
C SER A 123 15.42 6.16 -3.75
N SER A 124 15.85 7.25 -3.10
CA SER A 124 16.33 7.21 -1.71
C SER A 124 15.22 7.39 -0.66
N ASP A 125 14.00 7.74 -1.08
CA ASP A 125 12.87 7.94 -0.17
C ASP A 125 12.40 6.63 0.47
N GLN A 126 12.33 6.61 1.80
CA GLN A 126 11.97 5.43 2.59
C GLN A 126 10.45 5.23 2.76
N PHE A 127 9.63 6.22 2.39
CA PHE A 127 8.18 6.23 2.65
C PHE A 127 7.33 6.04 1.39
N ARG A 128 7.92 5.47 0.34
CA ARG A 128 7.24 5.20 -0.93
C ARG A 128 7.06 3.72 -1.17
N LEU A 129 5.87 3.34 -1.59
CA LEU A 129 5.55 1.99 -2.02
C LEU A 129 4.99 2.07 -3.43
N SER A 130 5.44 1.20 -4.33
CA SER A 130 4.91 1.13 -5.68
C SER A 130 4.95 -0.30 -6.18
N TRP A 131 3.83 -0.77 -6.69
CA TRP A 131 3.71 -2.06 -7.36
C TRP A 131 3.21 -1.85 -8.78
N HIS A 132 3.68 -2.67 -9.71
CA HIS A 132 3.09 -2.67 -11.02
C HIS A 132 1.64 -3.18 -10.96
N PHE A 133 0.79 -2.56 -11.77
CA PHE A 133 -0.65 -2.82 -11.82
C PHE A 133 -1.14 -2.89 -13.26
N GLY A 134 -1.76 -4.03 -13.64
CA GLY A 134 -2.32 -4.22 -14.98
C GLY A 134 -1.27 -4.56 -16.05
N GLN A 135 -0.09 -5.03 -15.64
CA GLN A 135 1.04 -5.36 -16.50
C GLN A 135 1.74 -6.63 -16.03
N SER A 136 2.58 -7.22 -16.90
CA SER A 136 3.34 -8.44 -16.64
C SER A 136 4.63 -8.16 -15.84
N ALA A 137 4.51 -7.51 -14.69
CA ALA A 137 5.60 -7.28 -13.76
C ALA A 137 5.09 -7.24 -12.31
N GLY A 138 5.99 -7.52 -11.36
CA GLY A 138 5.70 -7.61 -9.95
C GLY A 138 5.67 -6.26 -9.21
N GLY A 139 6.13 -6.23 -7.96
CA GLY A 139 6.26 -4.98 -7.20
C GLY A 139 7.55 -4.23 -7.54
N TRP A 140 7.51 -2.90 -7.65
CA TRP A 140 8.68 -2.08 -8.01
C TRP A 140 9.54 -1.73 -6.80
N ARG A 141 8.94 -1.16 -5.75
CA ARG A 141 9.69 -0.65 -4.59
C ARG A 141 9.00 -0.86 -3.25
N LEU A 142 9.84 -0.91 -2.22
CA LEU A 142 9.54 -0.81 -0.79
C LEU A 142 10.50 0.23 -0.21
N GLY A 143 10.01 1.45 0.03
CA GLY A 143 10.86 2.57 0.42
C GLY A 143 11.98 2.80 -0.60
N ASN A 144 13.22 2.72 -0.13
CA ASN A 144 14.43 2.88 -0.92
C ASN A 144 14.97 1.56 -1.51
N LEU A 145 14.32 0.43 -1.24
CA LEU A 145 14.58 -0.84 -1.92
C LEU A 145 13.79 -0.84 -3.23
N ILE A 146 14.50 -0.77 -4.35
CA ILE A 146 13.93 -0.71 -5.71
C ILE A 146 14.24 -1.99 -6.48
N ASP A 147 13.73 -2.11 -7.71
CA ASP A 147 13.93 -3.27 -8.60
C ASP A 147 13.42 -4.60 -8.04
N LEU A 148 12.31 -4.57 -7.29
CA LEU A 148 11.78 -5.75 -6.60
C LEU A 148 10.89 -6.65 -7.49
N ASN A 149 10.83 -6.41 -8.79
CA ASN A 149 9.81 -6.97 -9.72
C ASN A 149 9.73 -8.50 -9.79
N SER A 150 10.80 -9.19 -9.38
CA SER A 150 10.91 -10.65 -9.35
C SER A 150 11.34 -11.16 -7.98
N ASN A 151 11.21 -10.33 -6.94
CA ASN A 151 11.72 -10.63 -5.61
C ASN A 151 10.75 -11.53 -4.82
N ARG A 152 11.31 -12.59 -4.22
CA ARG A 152 10.57 -13.56 -3.37
C ARG A 152 10.87 -13.43 -1.88
N ASN A 153 11.72 -12.50 -1.49
CA ASN A 153 12.06 -12.21 -0.09
C ASN A 153 11.13 -11.15 0.51
N TYR A 154 10.31 -10.48 -0.30
CA TYR A 154 9.33 -9.49 0.14
C TYR A 154 7.93 -9.81 -0.35
N LYS A 155 6.93 -9.41 0.45
CA LYS A 155 5.51 -9.61 0.17
C LYS A 155 4.75 -8.30 0.09
N LYS A 156 3.76 -8.27 -0.80
CA LYS A 156 2.73 -7.24 -0.91
C LYS A 156 1.54 -7.64 -0.05
N TYR A 157 1.10 -6.74 0.81
CA TYR A 157 -0.01 -6.98 1.71
C TYR A 157 -1.10 -5.93 1.55
N ILE A 158 -2.36 -6.38 1.61
CA ILE A 158 -3.51 -5.51 1.82
C ILE A 158 -4.33 -6.10 2.97
N PHE A 159 -4.66 -5.23 3.93
CA PHE A 159 -5.54 -5.53 5.04
C PHE A 159 -6.75 -4.60 5.00
N ILE A 160 -7.92 -5.11 5.40
CA ILE A 160 -9.14 -4.32 5.49
C ILE A 160 -9.70 -4.45 6.91
N ARG A 161 -10.26 -3.35 7.42
CA ARG A 161 -11.17 -3.34 8.56
C ARG A 161 -12.46 -2.67 8.14
N ASN A 162 -13.59 -3.27 8.50
CA ASN A 162 -14.93 -2.75 8.26
C ASN A 162 -15.48 -2.00 9.47
#